data_AF-A0A3B8W4G2-F1
#
_entry.id   AF-A0A3B8W4G2-F1
#
_cell.length_a   1.000
_cell.length_b   1.000
_cell.length_c   1.000
_cell.angle_alpha   90.00
_cell.angle_beta   90.00
_cell.angle_gamma   90.00
#
_symmetry.space_group_name_H-M   'P 1'
#
loop_
_entity.id
_entity.type
_entity.pdbx_description
1 polymer ?
#
loop_
_entity_poly.entity_id
_entity_poly.type
_entity_poly.pdbx_seq_one_letter_code
_entity_poly.pdbx_strand_id
1 'polypeptide(L)'
;MNICDNNIHDCKWGVWLDWMTQGTRVSGNLFFNNASDDLFVEVNHGPYVIDNNICLSPKSIRNQSQGAAFVNNLFCGDNYVFSEHSRYTPYHLPHSTAIKGLSVIGAGDDRYYNNVFIPTEGNVNHHGLEVYNQSKFQFTPPAANNVYCNTAKGAKDESVASVTNLQVAKPTIVENEKGEFVLSLPMINYPTDVPVIVTSALLGKTEVSEDIYTNPDGTAFVIDRDYFGKERSARLNGYGPFAVNAKTNNLVVVWPK
;
A
#
# COMPACT_ATOMS: atom_id res chain seq x y z
N MET A 1 -13.34 9.37 -2.75
CA MET A 1 -12.43 10.55 -2.60
C MET A 1 -11.08 10.18 -3.22
N ASN A 2 -10.40 11.09 -3.91
CA ASN A 2 -9.06 10.84 -4.45
C ASN A 2 -8.03 11.73 -3.74
N ILE A 3 -6.98 11.13 -3.20
CA ILE A 3 -5.81 11.80 -2.61
C ILE A 3 -4.62 11.37 -3.45
N CYS A 4 -4.23 12.18 -4.42
CA CYS A 4 -3.21 11.82 -5.38
C CYS A 4 -2.23 12.94 -5.68
N ASP A 5 -1.02 12.54 -6.06
CA ASP A 5 0.06 13.44 -6.48
C ASP A 5 0.32 14.53 -5.43
N ASN A 6 0.57 14.10 -4.18
CA ASN A 6 0.99 14.99 -3.09
C ASN A 6 2.40 14.66 -2.63
N ASN A 7 3.10 15.67 -2.10
CA ASN A 7 4.35 15.54 -1.38
C ASN A 7 4.11 15.86 0.10
N ILE A 8 4.15 14.84 0.96
CA ILE A 8 3.70 14.91 2.36
C ILE A 8 4.86 14.50 3.28
N HIS A 9 5.47 15.49 3.90
CA HIS A 9 6.65 15.30 4.75
C HIS A 9 6.65 16.22 5.97
N ASP A 10 7.55 15.95 6.92
CA ASP A 10 7.73 16.73 8.15
C ASP A 10 6.45 16.86 9.01
N CYS A 11 5.55 15.87 8.89
CA CYS A 11 4.30 15.81 9.64
C CYS A 11 4.38 14.80 10.80
N LYS A 12 3.47 14.92 11.77
CA LYS A 12 3.30 13.84 12.76
C LYS A 12 2.73 12.57 12.11
N TRP A 13 1.70 12.75 11.30
CA TRP A 13 1.07 11.71 10.48
C TRP A 13 0.94 12.26 9.06
N GLY A 14 1.25 11.45 8.05
CA GLY A 14 1.12 11.84 6.65
C GLY A 14 -0.35 11.99 6.26
N VAL A 15 -1.06 10.86 6.15
CA VAL A 15 -2.50 10.82 5.91
C VAL A 15 -3.19 9.95 6.96
N TRP A 16 -4.22 10.50 7.61
CA TRP A 16 -5.09 9.77 8.53
C TRP A 16 -6.51 9.73 7.97
N LEU A 17 -6.98 8.52 7.68
CA LEU A 17 -8.32 8.25 7.20
C LEU A 17 -9.12 7.60 8.33
N ASP A 18 -9.88 8.44 9.03
CA ASP A 18 -10.61 8.08 10.24
C ASP A 18 -12.11 7.96 9.93
N TRP A 19 -12.60 6.71 9.95
CA TRP A 19 -13.98 6.28 9.66
C TRP A 19 -14.41 6.44 8.20
N MET A 20 -15.28 5.53 7.78
CA MET A 20 -16.08 5.64 6.55
C MET A 20 -15.27 5.84 5.26
N THR A 21 -14.02 5.39 5.27
CA THR A 21 -13.18 5.35 4.06
C THR A 21 -13.73 4.26 3.14
N GLN A 22 -14.62 4.64 2.24
CA GLN A 22 -15.26 3.75 1.26
C GLN A 22 -15.28 4.45 -0.10
N GLY A 23 -14.72 3.78 -1.12
CA GLY A 23 -14.46 4.37 -2.44
C GLY A 23 -13.33 5.42 -2.43
N THR A 24 -12.47 5.42 -1.40
CA THR A 24 -11.30 6.30 -1.36
C THR A 24 -10.13 5.69 -2.12
N ARG A 25 -9.38 6.51 -2.84
CA ARG A 25 -8.12 6.14 -3.49
C ARG A 25 -6.99 7.07 -3.06
N VAL A 26 -5.93 6.52 -2.48
CA VAL A 26 -4.69 7.22 -2.13
C VAL A 26 -3.63 6.78 -3.14
N SER A 27 -3.32 7.62 -4.13
CA SER A 27 -2.55 7.19 -5.31
C SER A 27 -1.36 8.08 -5.62
N GLY A 28 -0.18 7.49 -5.81
CA GLY A 28 0.97 8.22 -6.34
C GLY A 28 1.47 9.34 -5.41
N ASN A 29 1.31 9.24 -4.10
CA ASN A 29 1.84 10.23 -3.18
C ASN A 29 3.27 9.89 -2.75
N LEU A 30 4.04 10.91 -2.43
CA LEU A 30 5.36 10.81 -1.81
C LEU A 30 5.24 11.15 -0.33
N PHE A 31 5.65 10.22 0.53
CA PHE A 31 5.72 10.39 1.97
C PHE A 31 7.14 10.14 2.47
N PHE A 32 7.68 11.07 3.26
CA PHE A 32 8.96 10.90 3.92
C PHE A 32 9.09 11.80 5.14
N ASN A 33 10.01 11.48 6.05
CA ASN A 33 10.30 12.29 7.24
C ASN A 33 9.06 12.62 8.09
N ASN A 34 8.05 11.74 8.09
CA ASN A 34 6.91 11.82 9.00
C ASN A 34 7.27 11.15 10.32
N ALA A 35 6.95 11.80 11.44
CA ALA A 35 7.41 11.38 12.77
C ALA A 35 6.74 10.10 13.30
N SER A 36 5.49 9.83 12.88
CA SER A 36 4.78 8.60 13.23
C SER A 36 4.53 7.76 11.99
N ASP A 37 3.42 7.98 11.28
CA ASP A 37 2.94 7.07 10.24
C ASP A 37 2.73 7.82 8.91
N ASP A 38 3.18 7.26 7.80
CA ASP A 38 2.85 7.77 6.47
C ASP A 38 1.36 7.61 6.19
N LEU A 39 0.81 6.44 6.49
CA LEU A 39 -0.60 6.11 6.32
C LEU A 39 -1.18 5.55 7.61
N PHE A 40 -2.24 6.19 8.12
CA PHE A 40 -3.07 5.65 9.20
C PHE A 40 -4.51 5.49 8.71
N VAL A 41 -4.98 4.25 8.61
CA VAL A 41 -6.37 3.92 8.31
C VAL A 41 -7.06 3.40 9.57
N GLU A 42 -8.03 4.15 10.09
CA GLU A 42 -8.69 3.87 11.36
C GLU A 42 -10.18 3.58 11.19
N VAL A 43 -10.58 2.40 11.66
CA VAL A 43 -11.95 1.88 11.77
C VAL A 43 -12.79 2.00 10.49
N ASN A 44 -12.18 1.60 9.37
CA ASN A 44 -12.82 1.54 8.05
C ASN A 44 -13.14 0.10 7.63
N HIS A 45 -14.15 -0.05 6.76
CA HIS A 45 -14.63 -1.35 6.24
C HIS A 45 -14.40 -1.54 4.73
N GLY A 46 -13.83 -0.55 4.06
CA GLY A 46 -13.59 -0.57 2.63
C GLY A 46 -14.86 -0.65 1.77
N PRO A 47 -14.67 -0.87 0.44
CA PRO A 47 -13.39 -0.94 -0.26
C PRO A 47 -12.69 0.42 -0.34
N TYR A 48 -11.36 0.45 -0.18
CA TYR A 48 -10.51 1.60 -0.53
C TYR A 48 -9.17 1.13 -1.07
N VAL A 49 -8.55 1.94 -1.92
CA VAL A 49 -7.32 1.62 -2.65
C VAL A 49 -6.18 2.54 -2.21
N ILE A 50 -5.01 1.96 -1.97
CA ILE A 50 -3.76 2.65 -1.67
C ILE A 50 -2.75 2.14 -2.70
N ASP A 51 -2.44 2.93 -3.73
CA ASP A 51 -1.65 2.46 -4.85
C ASP A 51 -0.53 3.40 -5.33
N ASN A 52 0.55 2.80 -5.84
CA ASN A 52 1.67 3.52 -6.42
C ASN A 52 2.30 4.57 -5.48
N ASN A 53 2.12 4.50 -4.15
CA ASN A 53 2.71 5.47 -3.22
C ASN A 53 4.17 5.10 -2.88
N ILE A 54 4.94 6.11 -2.52
CA ILE A 54 6.31 6.00 -2.01
C ILE A 54 6.27 6.39 -0.53
N CYS A 55 6.43 5.43 0.37
CA CYS A 55 6.38 5.63 1.82
C CYS A 55 7.77 5.34 2.42
N LEU A 56 8.47 6.41 2.82
CA LEU A 56 9.87 6.36 3.26
C LEU A 56 10.06 6.63 4.76
N SER A 57 8.99 6.98 5.48
CA SER A 57 9.09 7.27 6.91
C SER A 57 9.22 5.99 7.74
N PRO A 58 9.66 6.09 9.01
CA PRO A 58 9.91 4.93 9.87
C PRO A 58 8.71 3.99 10.06
N LYS A 59 7.47 4.50 9.95
CA LYS A 59 6.26 3.67 9.92
C LYS A 59 5.48 3.96 8.65
N SER A 60 5.36 2.94 7.81
CA SER A 60 4.65 3.06 6.54
C SER A 60 3.14 2.96 6.73
N ILE A 61 2.68 1.95 7.47
CA ILE A 61 1.26 1.66 7.61
C ILE A 61 0.89 1.42 9.06
N ARG A 62 -0.12 2.16 9.52
CA ARG A 62 -0.94 1.80 10.67
C ARG A 62 -2.35 1.47 10.20
N ASN A 63 -2.74 0.21 10.34
CA ASN A 63 -4.02 -0.31 9.87
C ASN A 63 -4.85 -0.83 11.05
N GLN A 64 -5.80 -0.02 11.49
CA GLN A 64 -6.89 -0.42 12.39
C GLN A 64 -8.19 -0.52 11.60
N SER A 65 -8.14 -1.10 10.41
CA SER A 65 -9.25 -1.17 9.45
C SER A 65 -9.26 -2.53 8.76
N GLN A 66 -10.15 -2.68 7.78
CA GLN A 66 -10.26 -3.81 6.89
C GLN A 66 -10.84 -3.36 5.53
N GLY A 67 -10.72 -4.19 4.50
CA GLY A 67 -11.25 -3.89 3.16
C GLY A 67 -10.29 -3.06 2.30
N ALA A 68 -9.02 -2.93 2.67
CA ALA A 68 -8.04 -2.17 1.89
C ALA A 68 -7.54 -2.97 0.67
N ALA A 69 -7.10 -2.26 -0.37
CA ALA A 69 -6.23 -2.81 -1.40
C ALA A 69 -4.95 -1.99 -1.51
N PHE A 70 -3.83 -2.57 -1.07
CA PHE A 70 -2.49 -2.00 -1.17
C PHE A 70 -1.80 -2.56 -2.42
N VAL A 71 -1.59 -1.71 -3.41
CA VAL A 71 -1.13 -2.15 -4.72
C VAL A 71 0.04 -1.34 -5.24
N ASN A 72 1.12 -2.00 -5.66
CA ASN A 72 2.25 -1.33 -6.32
C ASN A 72 2.90 -0.21 -5.47
N ASN A 73 2.90 -0.30 -4.15
CA ASN A 73 3.55 0.71 -3.30
C ASN A 73 5.01 0.34 -3.00
N LEU A 74 5.80 1.34 -2.58
CA LEU A 74 7.09 1.15 -1.92
C LEU A 74 6.94 1.51 -0.45
N PHE A 75 7.15 0.53 0.44
CA PHE A 75 7.08 0.71 1.90
C PHE A 75 8.46 0.49 2.51
N CYS A 76 8.97 1.50 3.21
CA CYS A 76 10.30 1.45 3.85
C CYS A 76 10.25 1.52 5.38
N GLY A 77 9.06 1.59 5.96
CA GLY A 77 8.84 1.61 7.39
C GLY A 77 8.11 0.38 7.91
N ASP A 78 7.78 0.43 9.19
CA ASP A 78 7.00 -0.57 9.88
C ASP A 78 5.56 -0.65 9.36
N ASN A 79 4.98 -1.84 9.51
CA ASN A 79 3.56 -2.08 9.35
C ASN A 79 2.95 -2.52 10.68
N TYR A 80 1.77 -1.98 10.98
CA TYR A 80 0.99 -2.33 12.15
C TYR A 80 -0.44 -2.67 11.75
N VAL A 81 -0.93 -3.80 12.24
CA VAL A 81 -2.31 -4.24 12.03
C VAL A 81 -2.92 -4.65 13.36
N PHE A 82 -4.12 -4.17 13.67
CA PHE A 82 -4.83 -4.53 14.88
C PHE A 82 -6.34 -4.41 14.71
N SER A 83 -7.06 -5.29 15.42
CA SER A 83 -8.52 -5.30 15.45
C SER A 83 -9.06 -4.25 16.43
N GLU A 84 -10.35 -3.94 16.30
CA GLU A 84 -11.09 -3.03 17.18
C GLU A 84 -12.50 -3.57 17.37
N HIS A 85 -12.79 -4.13 18.53
CA HIS A 85 -14.07 -4.80 18.81
C HIS A 85 -15.02 -3.95 19.65
N SER A 86 -14.60 -2.76 20.13
CA SER A 86 -15.41 -1.90 20.98
C SER A 86 -16.16 -0.80 20.23
N ARG A 87 -15.73 -0.47 19.01
CA ARG A 87 -16.31 0.60 18.18
C ARG A 87 -17.04 0.01 16.98
N TYR A 88 -18.33 0.33 16.86
CA TYR A 88 -19.12 0.05 15.67
C TYR A 88 -19.12 1.29 14.78
N THR A 89 -18.53 1.18 13.60
CA THR A 89 -18.46 2.27 12.62
C THR A 89 -19.27 1.93 11.37
N PRO A 90 -19.89 2.92 10.72
CA PRO A 90 -20.77 2.67 9.59
C PRO A 90 -20.01 2.35 8.30
N TYR A 91 -20.67 1.59 7.44
CA TYR A 91 -20.35 1.43 6.02
C TYR A 91 -21.61 1.72 5.18
N HIS A 92 -21.41 2.08 3.93
CA HIS A 92 -22.44 2.69 3.08
C HIS A 92 -22.84 1.80 1.90
N LEU A 93 -23.96 2.15 1.26
CA LEU A 93 -24.25 1.68 -0.08
C LEU A 93 -23.19 2.23 -1.07
N PRO A 94 -22.85 1.50 -2.14
CA PRO A 94 -21.83 1.94 -3.09
C PRO A 94 -22.16 3.31 -3.67
N HIS A 95 -21.15 4.19 -3.76
CA HIS A 95 -21.26 5.55 -4.31
C HIS A 95 -22.37 6.40 -3.65
N SER A 96 -22.65 6.16 -2.37
CA SER A 96 -23.72 6.81 -1.63
C SER A 96 -23.26 7.18 -0.22
N THR A 97 -23.95 8.15 0.37
CA THR A 97 -23.86 8.46 1.80
C THR A 97 -24.92 7.71 2.61
N ALA A 98 -25.75 6.87 1.97
CA ALA A 98 -26.73 6.05 2.65
C ALA A 98 -26.04 4.92 3.41
N ILE A 99 -26.29 4.82 4.72
CA ILE A 99 -25.72 3.77 5.57
C ILE A 99 -26.32 2.42 5.19
N LYS A 100 -25.45 1.43 4.91
CA LYS A 100 -25.83 0.03 4.68
C LYS A 100 -25.82 -0.76 5.99
N GLY A 101 -24.89 -0.46 6.89
CA GLY A 101 -24.80 -1.09 8.19
C GLY A 101 -23.68 -0.53 9.06
N LEU A 102 -23.48 -1.14 10.22
CA LEU A 102 -22.37 -0.85 11.13
C LEU A 102 -21.65 -2.16 11.47
N SER A 103 -20.35 -2.10 11.69
CA SER A 103 -19.56 -3.26 12.10
C SER A 103 -18.36 -2.84 12.95
N VAL A 104 -17.77 -3.81 13.63
CA VAL A 104 -16.47 -3.72 14.29
C VAL A 104 -15.34 -4.08 13.32
N ILE A 105 -14.09 -3.88 13.73
CA ILE A 105 -12.91 -4.26 12.93
C ILE A 105 -12.41 -5.62 13.38
N GLY A 106 -12.60 -6.62 12.52
CA GLY A 106 -12.02 -7.96 12.67
C GLY A 106 -10.56 -8.05 12.21
N ALA A 107 -10.14 -7.12 11.33
CA ALA A 107 -8.86 -7.07 10.63
C ALA A 107 -8.62 -8.26 9.68
N GLY A 108 -7.84 -8.04 8.62
CA GLY A 108 -7.36 -9.11 7.72
C GLY A 108 -7.95 -9.13 6.31
N ASP A 109 -9.13 -8.55 6.05
CA ASP A 109 -9.75 -8.46 4.71
C ASP A 109 -9.05 -7.40 3.83
N ASP A 110 -7.73 -7.46 3.77
CA ASP A 110 -6.88 -6.53 3.04
C ASP A 110 -6.16 -7.26 1.91
N ARG A 111 -6.02 -6.59 0.76
CA ARG A 111 -5.40 -7.13 -0.45
C ARG A 111 -4.03 -6.51 -0.65
N TYR A 112 -3.00 -7.33 -0.90
CA TYR A 112 -1.63 -6.86 -1.12
C TYR A 112 -1.04 -7.42 -2.40
N TYR A 113 -0.87 -6.55 -3.40
CA TYR A 113 -0.33 -6.96 -4.70
C TYR A 113 0.82 -6.07 -5.16
N ASN A 114 1.89 -6.70 -5.65
CA ASN A 114 2.97 -6.01 -6.37
C ASN A 114 3.73 -4.98 -5.51
N ASN A 115 3.63 -5.00 -4.18
CA ASN A 115 4.31 -4.03 -3.32
C ASN A 115 5.77 -4.40 -3.14
N VAL A 116 6.61 -3.41 -2.82
CA VAL A 116 8.02 -3.59 -2.48
C VAL A 116 8.24 -3.10 -1.05
N PHE A 117 8.78 -3.95 -0.19
CA PHE A 117 9.09 -3.65 1.21
C PHE A 117 10.62 -3.60 1.40
N ILE A 118 11.16 -2.42 1.74
CA ILE A 118 12.60 -2.20 1.96
C ILE A 118 12.83 -1.40 3.24
N PRO A 119 12.85 -2.03 4.42
CA PRO A 119 12.95 -1.32 5.68
C PRO A 119 14.24 -0.49 5.81
N THR A 120 14.12 0.78 6.20
CA THR A 120 15.22 1.75 6.31
C THR A 120 15.69 2.00 7.75
N GLU A 121 14.94 1.59 8.79
CA GLU A 121 15.32 1.79 10.20
C GLU A 121 15.54 0.48 10.99
N GLY A 122 16.21 0.61 12.13
CA GLY A 122 16.55 -0.49 13.04
C GLY A 122 15.80 -0.36 14.37
N ASN A 123 15.05 -1.41 14.71
CA ASN A 123 14.25 -1.64 15.92
C ASN A 123 12.89 -0.95 16.00
N VAL A 124 11.91 -1.38 15.18
CA VAL A 124 10.60 -1.77 15.73
C VAL A 124 9.89 -2.87 14.91
N ASN A 125 9.53 -3.95 15.60
CA ASN A 125 8.49 -4.95 15.30
C ASN A 125 8.45 -5.66 13.93
N HIS A 126 7.85 -5.08 12.89
CA HIS A 126 7.39 -5.81 11.69
C HIS A 126 7.41 -4.94 10.44
N HIS A 127 8.02 -5.42 9.35
CA HIS A 127 8.26 -4.61 8.13
C HIS A 127 7.56 -5.15 6.88
N GLY A 128 6.82 -6.24 7.00
CA GLY A 128 6.06 -6.82 5.89
C GLY A 128 4.66 -7.23 6.35
N LEU A 129 4.18 -8.33 5.80
CA LEU A 129 2.84 -8.86 6.05
C LEU A 129 2.83 -9.95 7.13
N GLU A 130 3.96 -10.22 7.78
CA GLU A 130 4.02 -11.16 8.91
C GLU A 130 3.12 -10.73 10.08
N VAL A 131 2.75 -9.45 10.14
CA VAL A 131 1.76 -8.91 11.08
C VAL A 131 0.41 -9.62 11.01
N TYR A 132 0.04 -10.15 9.84
CA TYR A 132 -1.22 -10.86 9.60
C TYR A 132 -1.19 -12.32 10.07
N ASN A 133 -0.04 -12.84 10.53
CA ASN A 133 0.08 -14.24 11.00
C ASN A 133 -0.54 -14.48 12.40
N GLN A 134 -1.31 -13.52 12.90
CA GLN A 134 -1.97 -13.61 14.19
C GLN A 134 -3.30 -14.37 14.02
N SER A 135 -3.46 -15.47 14.76
CA SER A 135 -4.65 -16.33 14.71
C SER A 135 -5.97 -15.64 15.11
N LYS A 136 -5.90 -14.42 15.63
CA LYS A 136 -7.05 -13.63 16.07
C LYS A 136 -7.73 -12.85 14.94
N PHE A 137 -7.11 -12.75 13.77
CA PHE A 137 -7.69 -12.03 12.64
C PHE A 137 -8.72 -12.90 11.93
N GLN A 138 -9.82 -12.25 11.54
CA GLN A 138 -10.99 -12.94 11.01
C GLN A 138 -10.78 -13.43 9.58
N PHE A 139 -9.88 -12.76 8.84
CA PHE A 139 -9.64 -13.03 7.43
C PHE A 139 -8.14 -13.12 7.14
N THR A 140 -7.77 -13.98 6.20
CA THR A 140 -6.40 -14.05 5.67
C THR A 140 -6.30 -13.08 4.49
N PRO A 141 -5.34 -12.14 4.48
CA PRO A 141 -5.22 -11.17 3.40
C PRO A 141 -4.84 -11.87 2.08
N PRO A 142 -5.60 -11.68 0.99
CA PRO A 142 -5.14 -12.09 -0.33
C PRO A 142 -3.87 -11.33 -0.69
N ALA A 143 -2.75 -12.03 -0.84
CA ALA A 143 -1.46 -11.44 -1.15
C ALA A 143 -0.69 -12.22 -2.22
N ALA A 144 -0.12 -11.49 -3.19
CA ALA A 144 0.71 -12.07 -4.24
C ALA A 144 1.67 -11.04 -4.84
N ASN A 145 2.79 -11.54 -5.39
CA ASN A 145 3.79 -10.75 -6.10
C ASN A 145 4.36 -9.61 -5.25
N ASN A 146 4.48 -9.77 -3.94
CA ASN A 146 5.17 -8.76 -3.12
C ASN A 146 6.66 -9.08 -3.04
N VAL A 147 7.49 -8.06 -2.90
CA VAL A 147 8.94 -8.19 -2.78
C VAL A 147 9.34 -7.76 -1.38
N TYR A 148 9.95 -8.67 -0.64
CA TYR A 148 10.39 -8.47 0.73
C TYR A 148 11.91 -8.44 0.80
N CYS A 149 12.46 -7.27 1.08
CA CYS A 149 13.89 -7.06 1.27
C CYS A 149 14.25 -6.96 2.76
N ASN A 150 15.52 -7.17 3.06
CA ASN A 150 16.14 -7.03 4.37
C ASN A 150 15.40 -7.84 5.44
N THR A 151 14.75 -7.17 6.38
CA THR A 151 14.03 -7.77 7.51
C THR A 151 12.53 -7.97 7.25
N ALA A 152 12.00 -7.52 6.11
CA ALA A 152 10.59 -7.67 5.76
C ALA A 152 10.24 -9.13 5.44
N LYS A 153 9.02 -9.55 5.79
CA LYS A 153 8.54 -10.93 5.61
C LYS A 153 7.13 -10.94 5.06
N GLY A 154 6.80 -11.98 4.29
CA GLY A 154 5.44 -12.20 3.82
C GLY A 154 4.50 -12.74 4.89
N ALA A 155 3.21 -12.77 4.58
CA ALA A 155 2.23 -13.50 5.37
C ALA A 155 2.44 -15.03 5.19
N LYS A 156 2.03 -15.82 6.19
CA LYS A 156 2.27 -17.26 6.25
C LYS A 156 1.67 -18.02 5.05
N ASP A 157 0.49 -17.58 4.61
CA ASP A 157 -0.26 -18.19 3.52
C ASP A 157 -0.19 -17.36 2.22
N GLU A 158 0.77 -16.44 2.13
CA GLU A 158 1.00 -15.68 0.91
C GLU A 158 1.47 -16.60 -0.22
N SER A 159 0.95 -16.38 -1.42
CA SER A 159 1.28 -17.20 -2.59
C SER A 159 2.78 -17.20 -2.91
N VAL A 160 3.25 -18.29 -3.51
CA VAL A 160 4.67 -18.62 -3.77
C VAL A 160 5.39 -17.63 -4.71
N ALA A 161 4.68 -16.67 -5.32
CA ALA A 161 5.25 -15.70 -6.26
C ALA A 161 5.95 -14.49 -5.60
N SER A 162 5.96 -14.42 -4.27
CA SER A 162 6.61 -13.35 -3.52
C SER A 162 8.09 -13.65 -3.26
N VAL A 163 8.95 -12.63 -3.39
CA VAL A 163 10.39 -12.79 -3.12
C VAL A 163 10.69 -12.44 -1.69
N THR A 164 11.52 -13.26 -1.04
CA THR A 164 11.97 -13.03 0.32
C THR A 164 13.48 -13.05 0.41
N ASN A 165 14.03 -12.49 1.50
CA ASN A 165 15.45 -12.57 1.90
C ASN A 165 16.45 -11.85 0.97
N LEU A 166 16.02 -10.86 0.19
CA LEU A 166 16.94 -10.02 -0.58
C LEU A 166 17.62 -9.00 0.35
N GLN A 167 18.95 -9.00 0.43
CA GLN A 167 19.68 -7.96 1.15
C GLN A 167 20.05 -6.84 0.18
N VAL A 168 19.56 -5.62 0.46
CA VAL A 168 19.70 -4.46 -0.44
C VAL A 168 20.03 -3.21 0.35
N ALA A 169 20.65 -2.23 -0.31
CA ALA A 169 20.88 -0.92 0.29
C ALA A 169 19.55 -0.22 0.60
N LYS A 170 19.54 0.59 1.66
CA LYS A 170 18.38 1.36 2.08
C LYS A 170 18.07 2.47 1.06
N PRO A 171 16.81 2.66 0.64
CA PRO A 171 16.43 3.84 -0.12
C PRO A 171 16.71 5.11 0.68
N THR A 172 17.13 6.17 -0.01
CA THR A 172 17.34 7.49 0.60
C THR A 172 16.69 8.55 -0.27
N ILE A 173 16.20 9.61 0.36
CA ILE A 173 15.65 10.77 -0.35
C ILE A 173 16.41 12.02 0.07
N VAL A 174 16.76 12.84 -0.92
CA VAL A 174 17.46 14.12 -0.71
C VAL A 174 16.84 15.18 -1.60
N GLU A 175 16.78 16.42 -1.10
CA GLU A 175 16.51 17.58 -1.94
C GLU A 175 17.81 18.02 -2.61
N ASN A 176 17.81 18.20 -3.92
CA ASN A 176 18.98 18.67 -4.66
C ASN A 176 19.02 20.21 -4.76
N GLU A 177 20.08 20.76 -5.35
CA GLU A 177 20.27 22.22 -5.49
C GLU A 177 19.17 22.93 -6.32
N LYS A 178 18.36 22.17 -7.06
CA LYS A 178 17.23 22.68 -7.86
C LYS A 178 15.89 22.63 -7.11
N GLY A 179 15.87 22.16 -5.86
CA GLY A 179 14.65 21.95 -5.10
C GLY A 179 13.86 20.70 -5.52
N GLU A 180 14.52 19.75 -6.20
CA GLU A 180 13.91 18.48 -6.58
C GLU A 180 14.22 17.41 -5.52
N PHE A 181 13.22 16.62 -5.15
CA PHE A 181 13.41 15.46 -4.30
C PHE A 181 13.83 14.26 -5.15
N VAL A 182 15.04 13.77 -4.88
CA VAL A 182 15.69 12.66 -5.58
C VAL A 182 15.71 11.44 -4.67
N LEU A 183 15.04 10.38 -5.12
CA LEU A 183 15.03 9.07 -4.49
C LEU A 183 16.18 8.23 -5.04
N SER A 184 17.07 7.77 -4.16
CA SER A 184 18.05 6.73 -4.45
C SER A 184 17.43 5.37 -4.15
N LEU A 185 17.37 4.51 -5.17
CA LEU A 185 16.87 3.14 -5.06
C LEU A 185 18.01 2.14 -5.20
N PRO A 186 18.04 1.08 -4.37
CA PRO A 186 18.94 -0.03 -4.59
C PRO A 186 18.58 -0.78 -5.87
N MET A 187 19.58 -1.41 -6.48
CA MET A 187 19.34 -2.49 -7.43
C MET A 187 18.69 -3.67 -6.68
N ILE A 188 17.60 -4.19 -7.23
CA ILE A 188 16.92 -5.38 -6.71
C ILE A 188 16.84 -6.40 -7.83
N ASN A 189 17.24 -7.64 -7.55
CA ASN A 189 17.02 -8.76 -8.45
C ASN A 189 15.58 -9.24 -8.32
N TYR A 190 14.68 -8.58 -9.03
CA TYR A 190 13.26 -8.96 -9.11
C TYR A 190 13.10 -10.34 -9.77
N PRO A 191 11.97 -11.05 -9.51
CA PRO A 191 11.59 -12.23 -10.25
C PRO A 191 11.58 -12.01 -11.76
N THR A 192 11.77 -13.10 -12.49
CA THR A 192 11.62 -13.11 -13.95
C THR A 192 10.16 -12.96 -14.38
N ASP A 193 9.22 -13.39 -13.54
CA ASP A 193 7.79 -13.27 -13.82
C ASP A 193 7.33 -11.81 -13.63
N VAL A 194 6.54 -11.32 -14.57
CA VAL A 194 6.00 -9.97 -14.52
C VAL A 194 4.80 -9.93 -13.56
N PRO A 195 4.76 -8.99 -12.60
CA PRO A 195 3.59 -8.72 -11.78
C PRO A 195 2.29 -8.65 -12.57
N VAL A 196 1.18 -9.01 -11.93
CA VAL A 196 -0.15 -8.95 -12.55
C VAL A 196 -0.69 -7.52 -12.59
N ILE A 197 -1.43 -7.17 -13.64
CA ILE A 197 -2.22 -5.93 -13.64
C ILE A 197 -3.42 -6.15 -12.72
N VAL A 198 -3.55 -5.28 -11.72
CA VAL A 198 -4.60 -5.40 -10.71
C VAL A 198 -5.88 -4.73 -11.21
N THR A 199 -7.00 -5.44 -11.04
CA THR A 199 -8.33 -5.04 -11.53
C THR A 199 -9.38 -5.28 -10.45
N SER A 200 -10.58 -4.69 -10.60
CA SER A 200 -11.73 -5.02 -9.75
C SER A 200 -11.98 -6.52 -9.64
N ALA A 201 -11.85 -7.24 -10.76
CA ALA A 201 -12.12 -8.67 -10.81
C ALA A 201 -11.09 -9.48 -9.98
N LEU A 202 -9.82 -9.07 -10.01
CA LEU A 202 -8.78 -9.70 -9.20
C LEU A 202 -8.97 -9.40 -7.71
N LEU A 203 -9.31 -8.15 -7.37
CA LEU A 203 -9.53 -7.74 -5.98
C LEU A 203 -10.80 -8.37 -5.40
N GLY A 204 -11.82 -8.61 -6.22
CA GLY A 204 -13.09 -9.14 -5.76
C GLY A 204 -13.85 -8.15 -4.88
N LYS A 205 -14.46 -8.67 -3.82
CA LYS A 205 -15.38 -7.95 -2.93
C LYS A 205 -14.88 -7.99 -1.50
N THR A 206 -15.10 -6.94 -0.73
CA THR A 206 -14.86 -6.92 0.73
C THR A 206 -15.85 -7.84 1.45
N GLU A 207 -15.47 -8.30 2.63
CA GLU A 207 -16.27 -9.21 3.46
C GLU A 207 -17.36 -8.46 4.22
N VAL A 208 -17.06 -7.27 4.76
CA VAL A 208 -18.00 -6.53 5.64
C VAL A 208 -18.91 -5.58 4.88
N SER A 209 -18.39 -4.70 4.02
CA SER A 209 -19.26 -3.83 3.22
C SER A 209 -19.92 -4.56 2.06
N GLU A 210 -19.39 -5.73 1.69
CA GLU A 210 -19.82 -6.52 0.54
C GLU A 210 -19.86 -5.69 -0.75
N ASP A 211 -18.85 -4.85 -0.94
CA ASP A 211 -18.74 -3.95 -2.08
C ASP A 211 -17.44 -4.23 -2.84
N ILE A 212 -17.44 -3.92 -4.13
CA ILE A 212 -16.33 -4.17 -5.05
C ILE A 212 -15.49 -2.92 -5.25
N TYR A 213 -14.23 -3.08 -5.61
CA TYR A 213 -13.33 -1.95 -5.89
C TYR A 213 -13.66 -1.35 -7.25
N THR A 214 -14.27 -0.17 -7.29
CA THR A 214 -14.70 0.52 -8.53
C THR A 214 -14.15 1.94 -8.60
N ASN A 215 -14.18 2.52 -9.80
CA ASN A 215 -14.03 3.96 -9.98
C ASN A 215 -15.21 4.72 -9.36
N PRO A 216 -15.09 6.04 -9.10
CA PRO A 216 -16.18 6.83 -8.52
C PRO A 216 -17.51 6.80 -9.29
N ASP A 217 -17.48 6.49 -10.59
CA ASP A 217 -18.65 6.34 -11.46
C ASP A 217 -19.23 4.91 -11.48
N GLY A 218 -18.68 4.01 -10.67
CA GLY A 218 -19.09 2.60 -10.59
C GLY A 218 -18.49 1.69 -11.66
N THR A 219 -17.66 2.22 -12.56
CA THR A 219 -16.99 1.41 -13.58
C THR A 219 -15.89 0.54 -12.97
N ALA A 220 -15.54 -0.54 -13.68
CA ALA A 220 -14.46 -1.42 -13.27
C ALA A 220 -13.13 -0.66 -13.20
N PHE A 221 -12.44 -0.87 -12.09
CA PHE A 221 -11.15 -0.31 -11.76
C PHE A 221 -10.01 -1.16 -12.35
N VAL A 222 -8.98 -0.48 -12.85
CA VAL A 222 -7.74 -1.07 -13.37
C VAL A 222 -6.57 -0.19 -12.94
N ILE A 223 -5.49 -0.78 -12.41
CA ILE A 223 -4.25 -0.07 -12.11
C ILE A 223 -3.24 -0.33 -13.24
N ASP A 224 -3.38 0.44 -14.31
CA ASP A 224 -2.56 0.36 -15.53
C ASP A 224 -1.59 1.53 -15.67
N ARG A 225 -1.41 2.35 -14.62
CA ARG A 225 -0.44 3.45 -14.61
C ARG A 225 0.42 3.41 -13.35
N ASP A 226 1.65 3.88 -13.49
CA ASP A 226 2.62 3.98 -12.39
C ASP A 226 2.60 5.36 -11.71
N TYR A 227 3.53 5.59 -10.78
CA TYR A 227 3.68 6.85 -10.03
C TYR A 227 3.82 8.10 -10.92
N PHE A 228 4.37 7.97 -12.13
CA PHE A 228 4.53 9.08 -13.09
C PHE A 228 3.45 9.08 -14.17
N GLY A 229 2.42 8.24 -14.05
CA GLY A 229 1.37 8.08 -15.06
C GLY A 229 1.78 7.25 -16.28
N LYS A 230 2.96 6.60 -16.26
CA LYS A 230 3.41 5.74 -17.36
C LYS A 230 2.61 4.46 -17.39
N GLU A 231 2.31 3.99 -18.60
CA GLU A 231 1.49 2.81 -18.80
C GLU A 231 2.17 1.54 -18.28
N ARG A 232 1.37 0.69 -17.65
CA ARG A 232 1.70 -0.66 -17.26
C ARG A 232 1.04 -1.63 -18.24
N SER A 233 1.76 -2.67 -18.62
CA SER A 233 1.23 -3.75 -19.46
C SER A 233 1.75 -5.10 -18.99
N ALA A 234 1.22 -6.20 -19.53
CA ALA A 234 1.70 -7.56 -19.22
C ALA A 234 3.21 -7.78 -19.45
N ARG A 235 3.88 -6.90 -20.22
CA ARG A 235 5.34 -6.92 -20.45
C ARG A 235 6.09 -5.78 -19.75
N LEU A 236 5.37 -4.82 -19.20
CA LEU A 236 5.88 -3.58 -18.62
C LEU A 236 5.12 -3.31 -17.31
N ASN A 237 5.26 -4.19 -16.32
CA ASN A 237 4.59 -4.02 -15.05
C ASN A 237 5.55 -4.31 -13.91
N GLY A 238 6.49 -3.39 -13.69
CA GLY A 238 7.44 -3.51 -12.59
C GLY A 238 6.78 -3.56 -11.21
N TYR A 239 7.47 -4.20 -10.27
CA TYR A 239 7.07 -4.22 -8.86
C TYR A 239 7.17 -2.82 -8.27
N GLY A 240 6.31 -2.53 -7.31
CA GLY A 240 6.27 -1.24 -6.62
C GLY A 240 5.77 -0.13 -7.54
N PRO A 241 6.10 1.13 -7.22
CA PRO A 241 5.41 2.30 -7.76
C PRO A 241 5.82 2.67 -9.18
N PHE A 242 6.81 1.99 -9.78
CA PHE A 242 7.31 2.30 -11.11
C PHE A 242 7.04 1.16 -12.11
N ALA A 243 6.61 1.49 -13.32
CA ALA A 243 6.33 0.50 -14.38
C ALA A 243 7.60 -0.23 -14.86
N VAL A 244 8.77 0.38 -14.67
CA VAL A 244 10.08 -0.19 -15.00
C VAL A 244 10.95 -0.20 -13.76
N ASN A 245 11.30 -1.40 -13.30
CA ASN A 245 12.24 -1.53 -12.20
C ASN A 245 13.67 -1.16 -12.61
N ALA A 246 14.39 -0.57 -11.66
CA ALA A 246 15.79 -0.20 -11.80
C ALA A 246 16.68 -1.42 -12.06
N LYS A 247 17.49 -1.38 -13.14
CA LYS A 247 18.51 -2.42 -13.44
C LYS A 247 19.85 -2.17 -12.74
N THR A 248 20.05 -0.98 -12.19
CA THR A 248 21.22 -0.52 -11.43
C THR A 248 20.77 0.36 -10.28
N ASN A 249 21.67 0.73 -9.35
CA ASN A 249 21.34 1.77 -8.38
C ASN A 249 20.88 3.02 -9.14
N ASN A 250 19.67 3.46 -8.88
CA ASN A 250 19.02 4.50 -9.66
C ASN A 250 18.71 5.71 -8.78
N LEU A 251 19.07 6.88 -9.29
CA LEU A 251 18.58 8.16 -8.80
C LEU A 251 17.38 8.56 -9.63
N VAL A 252 16.24 8.78 -8.97
CA VAL A 252 14.97 9.12 -9.61
C VAL A 252 14.46 10.41 -8.99
N VAL A 253 14.25 11.44 -9.81
CA VAL A 253 13.50 12.63 -9.37
C VAL A 253 12.04 12.19 -9.18
N VAL A 254 11.56 12.23 -7.95
CA VAL A 254 10.20 11.82 -7.57
C VAL A 254 9.30 13.00 -7.24
N TRP A 255 9.87 14.18 -7.06
CA TRP A 255 9.12 15.42 -6.88
C TRP A 255 9.94 16.67 -7.26
N PRO A 256 9.35 17.71 -7.87
CA PRO A 256 8.02 17.69 -8.51
C PRO A 256 7.94 16.60 -9.60
N LYS A 257 6.73 16.14 -9.88
CA LYS A 257 6.47 15.07 -10.86
C LYS A 257 6.51 15.57 -12.30
#